data_AF-C7N6S8-F1
#
_entry.id   AF-C7N6S8-F1
#
_cell.length_a   1.000
_cell.length_b   1.000
_cell.length_c   1.000
_cell.angle_alpha   90.00
_cell.angle_beta   90.00
_cell.angle_gamma   90.00
#
_symmetry.space_group_name_H-M   'P 1'
#
loop_
_entity.id
_entity.type
_entity.pdbx_description
1 polymer ?
#
loop_
_entity_poly.entity_id
_entity_poly.type
_entity_poly.pdbx_seq_one_letter_code
_entity_poly.pdbx_strand_id
1 'polypeptide(L)'
;MEIQLNRLRNLRGLSQEDMAQRLGIKKSRYGTWERGERMMNLAQACQCCDVLGCSLDELAGREAPHLYTDRRQETLNEDFARLDNEGKDAAMAAVRGIASMQAEKSVSRPRSDGAEGAA
;
A
#
# COMPACT_ATOMS: atom_id res chain seq x y z
N MET A 1 0.65 -19.97 7.05
CA MET A 1 0.51 -18.82 6.14
C MET A 1 0.14 -19.37 4.78
N GLU A 2 -0.99 -18.96 4.23
CA GLU A 2 -1.51 -19.49 2.96
C GLU A 2 -1.34 -18.44 1.86
N ILE A 3 -0.54 -18.76 0.85
CA ILE A 3 -0.24 -17.82 -0.23
C ILE A 3 -1.44 -17.65 -1.16
N GLN A 4 -1.73 -16.42 -1.56
CA GLN A 4 -2.96 -16.05 -2.26
C GLN A 4 -2.83 -16.09 -3.78
N LEU A 5 -1.80 -16.76 -4.33
CA LEU A 5 -1.51 -16.79 -5.77
C LEU A 5 -2.72 -17.21 -6.61
N ASN A 6 -3.38 -18.31 -6.25
CA ASN A 6 -4.51 -18.82 -7.03
C ASN A 6 -5.67 -17.81 -7.06
N ARG A 7 -6.01 -17.26 -5.89
CA ARG A 7 -7.05 -16.25 -5.73
C ARG A 7 -6.73 -14.99 -6.53
N LEU A 8 -5.54 -14.42 -6.35
CA LEU A 8 -5.10 -13.19 -7.02
C LEU A 8 -5.03 -13.36 -8.54
N ARG A 9 -4.50 -14.50 -9.00
CA ARG A 9 -4.47 -14.85 -10.42
C ARG A 9 -5.87 -14.90 -11.04
N ASN A 10 -6.81 -15.59 -10.38
CA ASN A 10 -8.20 -15.67 -10.85
C ASN A 10 -8.87 -14.29 -10.87
N LEU A 11 -8.62 -13.44 -9.87
CA LEU A 11 -9.13 -12.06 -9.84
C LEU A 11 -8.62 -11.21 -11.01
N ARG A 12 -7.43 -11.53 -11.55
CA ARG A 12 -6.86 -10.88 -12.72
C ARG A 12 -7.21 -11.56 -14.05
N GLY A 13 -8.06 -12.59 -14.02
CA GLY A 13 -8.44 -13.33 -15.23
C GLY A 13 -7.29 -14.06 -15.93
N LEU A 14 -6.19 -14.31 -15.22
CA LEU A 14 -5.00 -14.96 -15.77
C LEU A 14 -5.10 -16.47 -15.59
N SER A 15 -4.62 -17.25 -16.55
CA SER A 15 -4.42 -18.69 -16.38
C SER A 15 -3.05 -19.00 -15.73
N GLN A 16 -2.86 -20.23 -15.24
CA GLN A 16 -1.53 -20.66 -14.78
C GLN A 16 -0.48 -20.61 -15.89
N GLU A 17 -0.91 -20.76 -17.15
CA GLU A 17 -0.03 -20.66 -18.32
C GLU A 17 0.43 -19.21 -18.54
N ASP A 18 -0.51 -18.25 -18.45
CA ASP A 18 -0.19 -16.82 -18.59
C ASP A 18 0.83 -16.36 -17.54
N MET A 19 0.63 -16.79 -16.29
CA MET A 19 1.57 -16.50 -15.21
C MET A 19 2.94 -17.11 -15.49
N ALA A 20 2.99 -18.39 -15.88
CA ALA A 20 4.24 -19.07 -16.17
C ALA A 20 5.00 -18.41 -17.32
N GLN A 21 4.29 -17.99 -18.38
CA GLN A 21 4.85 -17.28 -19.52
C GLN A 21 5.42 -15.91 -19.11
N ARG A 22 4.67 -15.12 -18.34
CA ARG A 22 5.11 -13.79 -17.85
C ARG A 22 6.30 -13.88 -16.91
N LEU A 23 6.42 -14.97 -16.15
CA LEU A 23 7.51 -15.22 -15.21
C LEU A 23 8.72 -15.94 -15.87
N GLY A 24 8.60 -16.39 -17.12
CA GLY A 24 9.65 -17.15 -17.79
C GLY A 24 9.94 -18.52 -17.15
N ILE A 25 8.92 -19.19 -16.62
CA ILE A 25 9.05 -20.49 -15.94
C ILE A 25 8.11 -21.54 -16.54
N LYS A 26 8.31 -22.81 -16.17
CA LYS A 26 7.39 -23.89 -16.54
C LYS A 26 6.06 -23.75 -15.78
N LYS A 27 4.93 -23.99 -16.46
CA LYS A 27 3.59 -24.07 -15.84
C LYS A 27 3.55 -24.96 -14.61
N SER A 28 4.20 -26.13 -14.67
CA SER A 28 4.28 -27.07 -13.55
C SER A 28 4.93 -26.45 -12.31
N ARG A 29 5.96 -25.62 -12.50
CA ARG A 29 6.62 -24.89 -11.41
C ARG A 29 5.66 -23.88 -10.78
N TYR A 30 4.98 -23.08 -11.58
CA TYR A 30 3.98 -22.15 -11.07
C TYR A 30 2.85 -22.87 -10.30
N GLY A 31 2.35 -23.99 -10.85
CA GLY A 31 1.34 -24.82 -10.18
C GLY A 31 1.79 -25.37 -8.82
N THR A 32 3.07 -25.76 -8.66
CA THR A 32 3.60 -26.20 -7.35
C THR A 32 3.59 -25.08 -6.31
N TRP A 33 3.70 -23.82 -6.73
CA TRP A 33 3.62 -22.67 -5.82
C TRP A 33 2.20 -22.41 -5.36
N GLU A 34 1.21 -22.48 -6.25
CA GLU A 34 -0.20 -22.32 -5.88
C GLU A 34 -0.68 -23.38 -4.89
N ARG A 35 -0.15 -24.61 -4.98
CA ARG A 35 -0.48 -25.71 -4.07
C ARG A 35 0.35 -25.74 -2.79
N GLY A 36 1.34 -24.84 -2.65
CA GLY A 36 2.25 -24.82 -1.50
C GLY A 36 3.23 -25.99 -1.43
N GLU A 37 3.38 -26.78 -2.50
CA GLU A 37 4.32 -27.92 -2.57
C GLU A 37 5.78 -27.47 -2.65
N ARG A 38 6.01 -26.28 -3.22
CA ARG A 38 7.33 -25.64 -3.28
C ARG A 38 7.23 -24.19 -2.85
N MET A 39 8.21 -23.75 -2.07
CA MET A 39 8.33 -22.34 -1.69
C MET A 39 9.00 -21.54 -2.81
N MET A 40 8.49 -20.33 -3.03
CA MET A 40 9.18 -19.30 -3.80
C MET A 40 10.29 -18.68 -2.94
N ASN A 41 11.37 -18.24 -3.59
CA ASN A 41 12.26 -17.26 -2.96
C ASN A 41 11.67 -15.85 -3.06
N LEU A 42 12.27 -14.90 -2.35
CA LEU A 42 11.77 -13.51 -2.31
C LEU A 42 11.71 -12.86 -3.70
N ALA A 43 12.72 -13.07 -4.55
CA ALA A 43 12.73 -12.51 -5.90
C ALA A 43 11.56 -13.03 -6.75
N GLN A 44 11.24 -14.32 -6.65
CA GLN A 44 10.09 -14.94 -7.32
C GLN A 44 8.76 -14.40 -6.80
N ALA A 45 8.66 -14.16 -5.49
CA ALA A 45 7.49 -13.53 -4.89
C ALA A 45 7.30 -12.10 -5.42
N CYS A 46 8.37 -11.30 -5.48
CA CYS A 46 8.32 -9.96 -6.08
C CYS A 46 7.88 -9.98 -7.55
N GLN A 47 8.43 -10.89 -8.36
CA GLN A 47 8.03 -11.04 -9.75
C GLN A 47 6.54 -11.42 -9.89
N CYS A 48 6.03 -12.29 -9.02
CA CYS A 48 4.60 -12.59 -8.97
C CYS A 48 3.78 -11.34 -8.62
N CYS A 49 4.22 -10.57 -7.63
CA CYS A 49 3.59 -9.31 -7.23
C CYS A 49 3.54 -8.30 -8.37
N ASP A 50 4.61 -8.15 -9.14
CA ASP A 50 4.67 -7.24 -10.29
C ASP A 50 3.66 -7.65 -11.37
N VAL A 51 3.60 -8.93 -11.71
CA VAL A 51 2.65 -9.46 -12.70
C VAL A 51 1.21 -9.35 -12.21
N LEU A 52 0.98 -9.65 -10.93
CA LEU A 52 -0.33 -9.63 -10.29
C LEU A 52 -0.71 -8.24 -9.78
N GLY A 53 0.12 -7.20 -9.96
CA GLY A 53 -0.07 -5.85 -9.42
C GLY A 53 -0.59 -5.84 -7.99
N CYS A 54 0.09 -6.51 -7.07
CA CYS A 54 -0.26 -6.61 -5.65
C CYS A 54 0.99 -6.48 -4.77
N SER A 55 0.82 -6.22 -3.49
CA SER A 55 1.90 -6.20 -2.50
C SER A 55 2.29 -7.61 -2.02
N LEU A 56 3.46 -7.72 -1.37
CA LEU A 56 3.89 -8.97 -0.73
C LEU A 56 2.96 -9.40 0.42
N ASP A 57 2.41 -8.43 1.16
CA ASP A 57 1.43 -8.71 2.21
C ASP A 57 0.14 -9.31 1.62
N GLU A 58 -0.41 -8.70 0.57
CA GLU A 58 -1.56 -9.24 -0.15
C GLU A 58 -1.26 -10.65 -0.71
N LEU A 59 -0.08 -10.84 -1.31
CA LEU A 59 0.35 -12.15 -1.82
C LEU A 59 0.44 -13.19 -0.70
N ALA A 60 0.95 -12.80 0.48
CA ALA A 60 1.06 -13.65 1.66
C ALA A 60 -0.28 -13.87 2.40
N GLY A 61 -1.36 -13.21 1.97
CA GLY A 61 -2.64 -13.22 2.66
C GLY A 61 -2.59 -12.53 4.03
N ARG A 62 -1.65 -11.60 4.20
CA ARG A 62 -1.54 -10.77 5.39
C ARG A 62 -2.26 -9.47 5.13
N GLU A 63 -3.04 -9.04 6.12
CA GLU A 63 -3.34 -7.62 6.22
C GLU A 63 -2.03 -6.92 6.53
N ALA A 64 -1.62 -6.02 5.62
CA ALA A 64 -0.44 -5.19 5.86
C ALA A 64 -0.71 -4.44 7.17
N PRO A 65 0.12 -4.61 8.22
CA PRO A 65 -0.02 -3.77 9.39
C PRO A 65 0.16 -2.33 8.93
N HIS A 66 -0.80 -1.47 9.24
CA HIS A 66 -0.67 -0.03 8.99
C HIS A 66 0.38 0.52 9.94
N LEU A 67 1.65 0.35 9.58
CA LEU A 67 2.79 0.85 10.31
C LEU A 67 2.95 2.33 9.96
N TYR A 68 2.48 3.20 10.84
CA TYR A 68 2.67 4.63 10.71
C TYR A 68 4.07 4.99 11.22
N THR A 69 4.88 5.62 10.38
CA THR A 69 6.24 6.06 10.78
C THR A 69 6.18 7.18 11.83
N ASP A 70 5.11 7.99 11.81
CA ASP A 70 4.85 9.02 12.80
C ASP A 70 3.95 8.47 13.92
N ARG A 71 4.46 8.42 15.15
CA ARG A 71 3.69 7.98 16.33
C ARG A 71 2.41 8.77 16.54
N ARG A 72 2.36 10.05 16.14
CA ARG A 72 1.15 10.87 16.25
C ARG A 72 0.04 10.34 15.35
N GLN A 73 0.41 9.87 14.15
CA GLN A 73 -0.53 9.28 13.22
C GLN A 73 -0.99 7.90 13.70
N GLU A 74 -0.09 7.10 14.28
CA GLU A 74 -0.46 5.83 14.92
C GLU A 74 -1.51 6.04 16.00
N THR A 75 -1.25 6.91 16.99
CA THR A 75 -2.19 7.25 18.06
C THR A 75 -3.52 7.80 17.51
N LEU A 76 -3.46 8.71 16.54
CA LEU A 76 -4.67 9.26 15.90
C LEU A 76 -5.57 8.16 15.33
N ASN A 77 -4.99 7.15 14.68
CA ASN A 77 -5.77 6.07 14.08
C ASN A 77 -6.33 5.09 15.12
N GLU A 78 -5.58 4.79 16.17
CA GLU A 78 -6.07 3.97 17.29
C GLU A 78 -7.26 4.63 18.00
N ASP A 79 -7.20 5.94 18.20
CA ASP A 79 -8.28 6.70 18.81
C ASP A 79 -9.47 6.81 17.86
N PHE A 80 -9.23 7.13 16.58
CA PHE A 80 -10.27 7.22 15.55
C PHE A 80 -11.03 5.91 15.37
N ALA A 81 -10.35 4.76 15.44
CA ALA A 81 -10.98 3.45 15.31
C ALA A 81 -12.03 3.17 16.40
N ARG A 82 -11.84 3.73 17.61
CA ARG A 82 -12.73 3.56 18.76
C ARG A 82 -13.96 4.47 18.73
N LEU A 83 -13.99 5.47 17.86
CA LEU A 83 -15.11 6.39 17.72
C LEU A 83 -16.31 5.72 17.00
N ASP A 84 -17.50 6.22 17.30
CA ASP A 84 -18.70 5.97 16.52
C ASP A 84 -18.70 6.79 15.21
N ASN A 85 -19.77 6.66 14.41
CA ASN A 85 -19.83 7.32 13.11
C ASN A 85 -19.85 8.85 13.23
N GLU A 86 -20.59 9.39 14.21
CA GLU A 86 -20.66 10.84 14.43
C GLU A 86 -19.30 11.40 14.87
N GLY A 87 -18.61 10.71 15.77
CA GLY A 87 -17.25 11.05 16.19
C GLY A 87 -16.24 10.99 15.04
N LYS A 88 -16.35 9.97 14.17
CA LYS A 88 -15.50 9.86 12.96
C LYS A 88 -15.73 11.00 11.98
N ASP A 89 -16.98 11.36 11.74
CA ASP A 89 -17.34 12.48 10.86
C ASP A 89 -16.81 13.81 11.40
N ALA A 90 -16.96 14.04 12.71
CA ALA A 90 -16.43 15.23 13.37
C ALA A 90 -14.89 15.29 13.32
N ALA A 91 -14.20 14.19 13.62
CA ALA A 91 -12.75 14.10 13.54
C ALA A 91 -12.24 14.37 12.12
N MET A 92 -12.90 13.79 11.11
CA MET A 92 -12.59 14.04 9.70
C MET A 92 -12.77 15.53 9.35
N ALA A 93 -13.88 16.16 9.77
CA ALA A 93 -14.13 17.58 9.50
C ALA A 93 -13.05 18.48 10.12
N ALA A 94 -12.63 18.21 11.36
CA ALA A 94 -11.58 18.95 12.04
C ALA A 94 -10.23 18.86 11.32
N VAL A 95 -9.81 17.64 10.95
CA VAL A 95 -8.55 17.42 10.21
C VAL A 95 -8.57 18.14 8.87
N ARG A 96 -9.68 18.06 8.13
CA ARG A 96 -9.84 18.79 6.85
C ARG A 96 -9.75 20.30 7.04
N GLY A 97 -10.39 20.85 8.07
CA GLY A 97 -10.32 22.28 8.39
C GLY A 97 -8.88 22.76 8.65
N ILE A 98 -8.14 22.02 9.48
CA ILE A 98 -6.72 22.32 9.77
C ILE A 98 -5.87 22.26 8.49
N ALA A 99 -6.05 21.22 7.67
CA ALA A 99 -5.30 21.04 6.43
C ALA A 99 -5.55 22.19 5.43
N SER A 100 -6.81 22.61 5.26
CA SER A 100 -7.17 23.74 4.39
C SER A 100 -6.51 25.04 4.86
N MET A 101 -6.59 25.36 6.16
CA MET A 101 -5.96 26.57 6.72
C MET A 101 -4.44 26.59 6.54
N GLN A 102 -3.77 25.43 6.66
CA GLN A 102 -2.32 25.34 6.47
C GLN A 102 -1.92 25.52 5.01
N ALA A 103 -2.73 24.99 4.07
CA ALA A 103 -2.53 25.21 2.65
C ALA A 103 -2.70 26.69 2.26
N GLU A 104 -3.68 27.39 2.83
CA GLU A 104 -3.86 28.84 2.58
C GLU A 104 -2.70 29.68 3.16
N LYS A 105 -2.20 29.33 4.34
CA LYS A 105 -1.03 29.98 4.94
C LYS A 105 0.27 29.75 4.16
N SER A 106 0.41 28.62 3.48
CA SER A 106 1.58 28.34 2.64
C SER A 106 1.51 29.08 1.30
N VAL A 107 0.32 29.30 0.74
CA VAL A 107 0.10 30.09 -0.49
C VAL A 107 0.24 31.60 -0.26
N SER A 108 -0.19 32.11 0.90
CA SER A 108 -0.18 33.54 1.24
C SER A 108 1.16 34.06 1.81
N ARG A 109 2.13 33.18 2.06
CA ARG A 109 3.48 33.59 2.46
C ARG A 109 4.17 34.23 1.25
N PRO A 110 4.46 35.55 1.25
CA PRO A 110 5.16 36.16 0.13
C PRO A 110 6.53 35.48 0.00
N ARG A 111 6.92 35.15 -1.24
CA ARG A 111 8.32 34.84 -1.53
C ARG A 111 9.13 36.01 -0.97
N SER A 112 9.99 35.75 0.01
CA SER A 112 10.98 36.75 0.41
C SER A 112 11.86 36.95 -0.83
N ASP A 113 11.54 37.99 -1.61
CA ASP A 113 12.40 38.48 -2.66
C ASP A 113 13.77 38.73 -2.03
N GLY A 114 14.78 38.13 -2.64
CA GLY A 114 16.16 38.30 -2.25
C GLY A 114 16.53 39.77 -2.37
N ALA A 115 16.52 40.48 -1.24
CA ALA A 115 17.17 41.76 -1.10
C ALA A 115 18.65 41.50 -0.79
N GLU A 116 19.44 41.63 -1.85
CA GLU A 116 20.72 42.34 -1.90
C GLU A 116 21.63 42.34 -0.67
N GLY A 117 22.82 41.79 -0.89
CA GLY A 117 24.04 42.16 -0.20
C GLY A 117 25.20 42.12 -1.20
N ALA A 118 25.14 42.99 -2.22
CA ALA A 118 26.30 43.35 -3.01
C ALA A 118 27.04 44.49 -2.27
N ALA A 119 28.19 44.16 -1.70
CA ALA A 119 29.34 45.06 -1.46
C ALA A 119 30.52 44.22 -0.98
#